data_AF-A0A438HYP8-F1
#
_entry.id   AF-A0A438HYP8-F1
#
_cell.length_a   1.000
_cell.length_b   1.000
_cell.length_c   1.000
_cell.angle_alpha   90.00
_cell.angle_beta   90.00
_cell.angle_gamma   90.00
#
_symmetry.space_group_name_H-M   'P 1'
#
loop_
_entity.id
_entity.type
_entity.pdbx_description
1 polymer ?
#
loop_
_entity_poly.entity_id
_entity_poly.type
_entity_poly.pdbx_seq_one_letter_code
_entity_poly.pdbx_strand_id
1 'polypeptide(L)'
;MAMDVDNRRSTSGYLMTFSGGVISWQSRLQKCVALSTRETEYIATAEACKESLWMKRFIHELEFKQQCYVVYCDNQSAIHLSKNSTFHARSKHIDVRYHWMRDALNDNLFELERYIPITMAQIC
;
A
#
# COMPACT_ATOMS: atom_id res chain seq x y z
N MET A 1 7.73 -3.93 -12.66
CA MET A 1 7.99 -4.55 -13.99
C MET A 1 6.92 -5.61 -14.24
N ALA A 2 6.29 -5.64 -15.42
CA ALA A 2 5.30 -6.66 -15.75
C ALA A 2 6.00 -8.03 -15.86
N MET A 3 5.64 -8.96 -14.98
CA MET A 3 6.34 -10.24 -14.81
C MET A 3 5.60 -11.41 -15.47
N ASP A 4 4.44 -11.15 -16.09
CA ASP A 4 3.59 -12.17 -16.72
C ASP A 4 3.40 -11.87 -18.21
N VAL A 5 4.03 -12.71 -19.06
CA VAL A 5 4.04 -12.58 -20.53
C VAL A 5 2.65 -12.81 -21.12
N ASP A 6 1.78 -13.56 -20.44
CA ASP A 6 0.45 -13.90 -20.93
C ASP A 6 -0.62 -12.83 -20.63
N ASN A 7 -0.47 -12.06 -19.55
CA ASN A 7 -1.53 -11.14 -19.12
C ASN A 7 -1.05 -9.71 -18.80
N ARG A 8 0.24 -9.39 -18.97
CA ARG A 8 0.86 -8.07 -18.70
C ARG A 8 0.58 -7.51 -17.30
N ARG A 9 0.30 -8.38 -16.31
CA ARG A 9 0.03 -7.96 -14.93
C ARG A 9 1.35 -7.85 -14.16
N SER A 10 1.43 -6.83 -13.32
CA SER A 10 2.53 -6.67 -12.38
C SER A 10 2.28 -7.51 -11.13
N THR A 11 3.33 -7.85 -10.41
CA THR A 11 3.24 -8.44 -9.06
C THR A 11 3.29 -7.31 -8.04
N SER A 12 2.49 -7.42 -6.98
CA SER A 12 2.57 -6.56 -5.79
C SER A 12 3.02 -7.38 -4.61
N GLY A 13 3.89 -6.80 -3.79
CA GLY A 13 4.23 -7.37 -2.50
C GLY A 13 4.09 -6.38 -1.36
N TYR A 14 4.08 -6.93 -0.15
CA TYR A 14 4.25 -6.18 1.08
C TYR A 14 4.91 -7.07 2.12
N LEU A 15 5.51 -6.43 3.12
CA LEU A 15 6.05 -7.06 4.31
C LEU A 15 5.64 -6.21 5.51
N MET A 16 5.09 -6.86 6.54
CA MET A 16 4.63 -6.22 7.76
C MET A 16 5.36 -6.77 8.96
N THR A 17 5.83 -5.85 9.80
CA THR A 17 6.54 -6.18 11.02
C THR A 17 5.78 -5.69 12.25
N PHE A 18 5.81 -6.48 13.31
CA PHE A 18 5.30 -6.12 14.62
C PHE A 18 6.29 -6.58 15.70
N SER A 19 6.57 -5.72 16.68
CA SER A 19 7.56 -5.97 17.73
C SER A 19 8.95 -6.40 17.19
N GLY A 20 9.37 -5.90 16.02
CA GLY A 20 10.65 -6.25 15.40
C GLY A 20 10.67 -7.57 14.62
N GLY A 21 9.59 -8.36 14.65
CA GLY A 21 9.43 -9.59 13.85
C GLY A 21 8.53 -9.39 12.64
N VAL A 22 8.74 -10.17 11.58
CA VAL A 22 7.83 -10.22 10.42
C VAL A 22 6.60 -11.04 10.80
N ILE A 23 5.40 -10.47 10.63
CA ILE A 23 4.14 -11.14 11.00
C ILE A 23 3.22 -11.42 9.81
N SER A 24 3.36 -10.67 8.71
CA SER A 24 2.59 -10.88 7.48
C SER A 24 3.41 -10.45 6.28
N TRP A 25 3.33 -11.21 5.20
CA TRP A 25 3.94 -10.86 3.92
C TRP A 25 3.10 -11.44 2.79
N GLN A 26 3.16 -10.78 1.64
CA GLN A 26 2.50 -11.27 0.44
C GLN A 26 3.35 -10.92 -0.78
N SER A 27 3.31 -11.79 -1.78
CA SER A 27 3.72 -11.49 -3.15
C SER A 27 2.67 -12.09 -4.06
N ARG A 28 1.91 -11.25 -4.76
CA ARG A 28 0.75 -11.66 -5.53
C ARG A 28 0.63 -10.89 -6.84
N LEU A 29 0.27 -11.61 -7.90
CA LEU A 29 -0.08 -11.00 -9.18
C LEU A 29 -1.28 -10.05 -9.01
N GLN A 30 -1.15 -8.81 -9.47
CA GLN A 30 -2.22 -7.82 -9.42
C GLN A 30 -3.45 -8.35 -10.15
N LYS A 31 -4.64 -8.10 -9.60
CA LYS A 31 -5.90 -8.52 -10.24
C LYS A 31 -6.21 -7.72 -11.52
N CYS A 32 -5.65 -6.52 -11.64
CA CYS A 32 -5.87 -5.60 -12.76
C CYS A 32 -4.54 -5.33 -13.47
N VAL A 33 -4.60 -5.04 -14.77
CA VAL A 33 -3.46 -4.55 -15.54
C VAL A 33 -3.32 -3.05 -15.28
N ALA A 34 -2.13 -2.62 -14.88
CA ALA A 34 -1.77 -1.22 -14.77
C ALA A 34 -1.24 -0.69 -16.11
N LEU A 35 -1.59 0.55 -16.46
CA LEU A 35 -1.12 1.19 -17.70
C LEU A 35 0.23 1.89 -17.54
N SER A 36 0.72 2.00 -16.31
CA SER A 36 2.04 2.55 -16.01
C SER A 36 2.64 1.94 -14.74
N THR A 37 3.96 2.04 -14.61
CA THR A 37 4.68 1.65 -13.38
C THR A 37 4.12 2.38 -12.17
N ARG A 38 3.78 3.67 -12.29
CA ARG A 38 3.19 4.45 -11.20
C ARG A 38 1.85 3.87 -10.73
N GLU A 39 1.00 3.44 -11.66
CA GLU A 39 -0.27 2.78 -11.33
C GLU A 39 -0.06 1.42 -10.67
N THR A 40 0.90 0.62 -11.14
CA THR A 40 1.29 -0.64 -10.49
C THR A 40 1.65 -0.41 -9.02
N GLU A 41 2.49 0.58 -8.78
CA GLU A 41 3.03 0.87 -7.45
C GLU A 41 1.97 1.45 -6.53
N TYR A 42 1.06 2.26 -7.09
CA TYR A 42 -0.11 2.73 -6.38
C TYR A 42 -1.06 1.59 -5.99
N ILE A 43 -1.29 0.62 -6.89
CA ILE A 43 -2.07 -0.57 -6.58
C ILE A 43 -1.40 -1.36 -5.45
N ALA A 44 -0.09 -1.59 -5.52
CA ALA A 44 0.66 -2.29 -4.47
C ALA A 44 0.51 -1.60 -3.11
N THR A 45 0.71 -0.27 -3.08
CA THR A 45 0.56 0.55 -1.87
C THR A 45 -0.85 0.47 -1.32
N ALA A 46 -1.88 0.52 -2.17
CA ALA A 46 -3.27 0.41 -1.75
C ALA A 46 -3.59 -0.95 -1.11
N GLU A 47 -3.04 -2.05 -1.63
CA GLU A 47 -3.21 -3.37 -1.02
C GLU A 47 -2.48 -3.46 0.33
N ALA A 48 -1.26 -2.91 0.44
CA ALA A 48 -0.53 -2.85 1.71
C ALA A 48 -1.27 -2.02 2.78
N CYS A 49 -1.84 -0.87 2.42
CA CYS A 49 -2.66 -0.07 3.33
C CYS A 49 -3.92 -0.80 3.80
N LYS A 50 -4.56 -1.58 2.92
CA LYS A 50 -5.73 -2.41 3.30
C LYS A 50 -5.35 -3.48 4.31
N GLU A 51 -4.24 -4.15 4.08
CA GLU A 51 -3.71 -5.14 5.03
C GLU A 51 -3.35 -4.48 6.37
N SER A 52 -2.77 -3.27 6.36
CA SER A 52 -2.41 -2.55 7.58
C SER A 52 -3.65 -2.19 8.40
N LEU A 53 -4.74 -1.82 7.73
CA LEU A 53 -6.02 -1.55 8.39
C LEU A 53 -6.66 -2.81 8.94
N TRP A 54 -6.54 -3.94 8.24
CA TRP A 54 -6.95 -5.24 8.76
C TRP A 54 -6.17 -5.61 10.03
N MET A 55 -4.84 -5.45 9.99
CA MET A 55 -3.97 -5.71 11.13
C MET A 55 -4.31 -4.81 12.34
N LYS A 56 -4.61 -3.53 12.10
CA LYS A 56 -5.10 -2.61 13.14
C LYS A 56 -6.35 -3.14 13.85
N ARG A 57 -7.32 -3.68 13.10
CA ARG A 57 -8.54 -4.27 13.67
C ARG A 57 -8.22 -5.54 14.44
N PHE A 58 -7.38 -6.41 13.90
CA PHE A 58 -6.96 -7.64 14.56
C PHE A 58 -6.24 -7.39 15.89
N ILE A 59 -5.28 -6.46 15.91
CA ILE A 59 -4.55 -6.05 17.13
C ILE A 59 -5.51 -5.44 18.16
N HIS A 60 -6.48 -4.65 17.71
CA HIS A 60 -7.50 -4.08 18.58
C HIS A 60 -8.41 -5.14 19.21
N GLU A 61 -8.79 -6.18 18.47
CA GLU A 61 -9.54 -7.34 19.00
C GLU A 61 -8.75 -8.12 20.05
N LEU A 62 -7.42 -8.11 19.96
CA LEU A 62 -6.50 -8.67 20.96
C LEU A 62 -6.23 -7.73 22.15
N GLU A 63 -6.99 -6.64 22.28
CA GLU A 63 -6.88 -5.63 23.34
C GLU A 63 -5.54 -4.87 23.40
N PHE A 64 -4.71 -4.97 22.37
CA PHE A 64 -3.48 -4.19 22.25
C PHE A 64 -3.79 -2.78 21.74
N LYS A 65 -3.32 -1.78 22.47
CA LYS A 65 -3.46 -0.36 22.09
C LYS A 65 -2.20 0.14 21.40
N GLN A 66 -2.23 0.22 20.09
CA GLN A 66 -1.20 0.89 19.29
C GLN A 66 -1.71 2.26 18.82
N GLN A 67 -0.91 3.31 19.06
CA GLN A 67 -1.31 4.69 18.75
C GLN A 67 -1.24 5.01 17.26
N CYS A 68 -0.24 4.48 16.55
CA CYS A 68 -0.04 4.78 15.13
C CYS A 68 0.35 3.52 14.33
N TYR A 69 -0.17 3.45 13.11
CA TYR A 69 0.11 2.43 12.11
C TYR A 69 0.74 3.12 10.91
N VAL A 70 2.04 2.92 10.74
CA VAL A 70 2.80 3.53 9.64
C VAL A 70 2.97 2.51 8.53
N VAL A 71 2.55 2.89 7.33
CA VAL A 71 2.83 2.15 6.10
C VAL A 71 3.99 2.84 5.40
N TYR A 72 5.08 2.11 5.21
CA TYR A 72 6.23 2.59 4.45
C TYR A 72 6.08 2.25 2.98
N CYS A 73 6.30 3.23 2.12
CA CYS A 73 6.32 3.07 0.68
C CYS A 73 7.63 3.66 0.13
N ASP A 74 8.33 2.91 -0.71
CA ASP A 74 9.54 3.38 -1.40
C ASP A 74 9.18 4.29 -2.59
N ASN A 75 7.97 4.16 -3.11
CA ASN A 75 7.49 4.93 -4.23
C ASN A 75 6.95 6.30 -3.83
N GLN A 76 7.83 7.30 -3.88
CA GLN A 76 7.48 8.71 -3.62
C GLN A 76 6.33 9.21 -4.52
N SER A 77 6.19 8.65 -5.72
CA SER A 77 5.11 9.02 -6.63
C SER A 77 3.75 8.49 -6.13
N ALA A 78 3.70 7.31 -5.53
CA ALA A 78 2.49 6.78 -4.91
C ALA A 78 2.09 7.57 -3.65
N ILE A 79 3.07 7.95 -2.82
CA ILE A 79 2.85 8.81 -1.63
C ILE A 79 2.33 10.19 -2.03
N HIS A 80 2.94 10.79 -3.05
CA HIS A 80 2.47 12.09 -3.53
C HIS A 80 1.06 11.97 -4.13
N LEU A 81 0.77 10.85 -4.82
CA LEU A 81 -0.53 10.62 -5.40
C LEU A 81 -1.62 10.53 -4.34
N SER A 82 -1.42 9.76 -3.27
CA SER A 82 -2.43 9.60 -2.21
C SER A 82 -2.71 10.89 -1.43
N LYS A 83 -1.74 11.81 -1.36
CA LYS A 83 -1.88 13.11 -0.66
C LYS A 83 -2.38 14.25 -1.53
N ASN A 84 -2.30 14.15 -2.87
CA ASN A 84 -2.63 15.26 -3.77
C ASN A 84 -4.08 15.18 -4.26
N SER A 85 -4.83 16.28 -4.15
CA SER A 85 -6.23 16.37 -4.54
C SER A 85 -6.53 16.54 -6.03
N THR A 86 -5.50 16.83 -6.83
CA THR A 86 -5.62 17.22 -8.24
C THR A 86 -5.41 16.08 -9.23
N PHE A 87 -5.28 14.84 -8.74
CA PHE A 87 -5.15 13.69 -9.62
C PHE A 87 -6.47 13.35 -10.31
N HIS A 88 -6.41 13.10 -11.61
CA HIS A 88 -7.53 12.57 -12.40
C HIS A 88 -7.11 11.21 -12.96
N ALA A 89 -7.64 10.16 -12.35
CA ALA A 89 -7.37 8.80 -12.79
C ALA A 89 -7.98 8.57 -14.17
N ARG A 90 -7.21 7.99 -15.10
CA ARG A 90 -7.72 7.60 -16.43
C ARG A 90 -8.51 6.29 -16.41
N SER A 91 -8.33 5.48 -15.37
CA SER A 91 -8.93 4.15 -15.22
C SER A 91 -9.71 4.05 -13.91
N LYS A 92 -10.96 3.58 -13.99
CA LYS A 92 -11.87 3.44 -12.83
C LYS A 92 -11.26 2.64 -11.67
N HIS A 93 -10.48 1.60 -11.94
CA HIS A 93 -9.88 0.76 -10.90
C HIS A 93 -8.76 1.46 -10.11
N ILE A 94 -8.12 2.47 -10.71
CA ILE A 94 -7.18 3.36 -10.03
C ILE A 94 -7.95 4.44 -9.27
N ASP A 95 -8.98 5.00 -9.88
CA ASP A 95 -9.82 6.05 -9.30
C ASP A 95 -10.44 5.64 -7.95
N VAL A 96 -11.04 4.44 -7.91
CA VAL A 96 -11.63 3.91 -6.68
C VAL A 96 -10.59 3.69 -5.57
N ARG A 97 -9.40 3.19 -5.91
CA ARG A 97 -8.29 3.04 -4.95
C ARG A 97 -7.77 4.40 -4.48
N TYR A 98 -7.79 5.38 -5.38
CA TYR A 98 -7.37 6.74 -5.09
C TYR A 98 -8.27 7.38 -4.03
N HIS A 99 -9.58 7.38 -4.27
CA HIS A 99 -10.56 7.88 -3.30
C HIS A 99 -10.46 7.16 -1.96
N TRP A 100 -10.42 5.82 -1.97
CA TRP A 100 -10.32 5.04 -0.74
C TRP A 100 -9.07 5.37 0.10
N MET A 101 -7.87 5.41 -0.51
CA MET A 101 -6.64 5.71 0.23
C MET A 101 -6.66 7.14 0.79
N ARG A 102 -7.18 8.09 0.01
CA ARG A 102 -7.25 9.48 0.42
C ARG A 102 -8.19 9.67 1.61
N ASP A 103 -9.37 9.05 1.56
CA ASP A 103 -10.33 9.09 2.66
C ASP A 103 -9.73 8.44 3.92
N ALA A 104 -9.08 7.27 3.77
CA ALA A 104 -8.43 6.59 4.88
C ALA A 104 -7.28 7.40 5.53
N LEU A 105 -6.54 8.16 4.72
CA LEU A 105 -5.51 9.09 5.22
C LEU A 105 -6.12 10.30 5.93
N ASN A 106 -7.19 10.88 5.38
CA ASN A 106 -7.89 12.01 6.01
C ASN A 106 -8.52 11.62 7.35
N ASP A 107 -9.02 10.39 7.45
CA ASP A 107 -9.58 9.80 8.68
C ASP A 107 -8.50 9.38 9.69
N ASN A 108 -7.21 9.60 9.38
CA ASN A 108 -6.06 9.20 10.20
C ASN A 108 -6.09 7.70 10.57
N LEU A 109 -6.55 6.85 9.65
CA LEU A 109 -6.60 5.41 9.90
C LEU A 109 -5.19 4.79 9.96
N PHE A 110 -4.27 5.35 9.18
CA PHE A 110 -2.85 5.02 9.12
C PHE A 110 -2.07 6.24 8.60
N GLU A 111 -0.77 6.21 8.77
CA GLU A 111 0.15 7.18 8.17
C GLU A 111 0.88 6.54 6.99
N LEU A 112 1.10 7.32 5.93
CA LEU A 112 1.87 6.87 4.76
C LEU A 112 3.16 7.69 4.67
N GLU A 113 4.27 7.02 4.90
CA GLU A 113 5.59 7.59 4.95
C GLU A 113 6.52 7.02 3.89
N ARG A 114 7.55 7.81 3.56
CA ARG A 114 8.61 7.35 2.67
C ARG A 114 9.47 6.34 3.41
N TYR A 115 9.71 5.21 2.77
CA TYR A 115 10.70 4.27 3.24
C TYR A 115 12.11 4.89 3.15
N ILE A 116 12.80 5.00 4.29
CA ILE A 116 14.20 5.43 4.37
C ILE A 116 15.02 4.24 4.86
N PRO A 117 15.98 3.73 4.08
CA PRO A 117 16.74 2.54 4.43
C PRO A 117 17.77 2.90 5.49
N ILE A 118 17.44 2.72 6.77
CA ILE A 118 18.46 2.71 7.82
C ILE A 118 18.45 1.38 8.60
N THR A 119 17.34 0.62 8.64
CA THR A 119 17.34 -0.66 9.41
C THR A 119 16.28 -1.72 9.06
N MET A 120 15.38 -1.57 8.08
CA MET A 120 14.32 -2.59 7.83
C MET A 120 14.34 -3.16 6.41
N ALA A 121 13.69 -4.29 6.18
CA ALA A 121 13.67 -4.98 4.89
C ALA A 121 12.49 -4.53 4.01
N GLN A 122 12.76 -4.52 2.71
CA GLN A 122 11.92 -4.12 1.56
C GLN A 122 10.59 -4.89 1.42
N ILE A 123 9.62 -4.33 0.67
CA ILE A 123 9.18 -4.78 -0.69
C ILE A 123 8.04 -3.86 -1.22
N CYS A 124 8.12 -3.55 -2.53
CA CYS A 124 7.03 -3.16 -3.44
C CYS A 124 6.72 -4.35 -4.37
#